data_AF-A0A945CDB7-F1
#
_entry.id   AF-A0A945CDB7-F1
#
_cell.length_a   1.000
_cell.length_b   1.000
_cell.length_c   1.000
_cell.angle_alpha   90.00
_cell.angle_beta   90.00
_cell.angle_gamma   90.00
#
_symmetry.space_group_name_H-M   'P 1'
#
loop_
_entity.id
_entity.type
_entity.pdbx_description
1 polymer ?
#
loop_
_entity_poly.entity_id
_entity_poly.type
_entity_poly.pdbx_seq_one_letter_code
_entity_poly.pdbx_strand_id
1 'polypeptide(L)'
;MKFKWTEEKTKVTIFSLIFKKLGGNKLKTLNKIVNKKTFLFLAIGFLMFCTFTAGVVVQRNHGFSNFVAKPIVLDSAGIVKRKILSYFASPETLTIDLKFEDHMKLMFTRDNALEAGTTRGIDNEWVDASIRNQGNSYKAKVRLKGSSADQHMMGNKWSFRLKLKNQET
;
A
#
# COMPACT_ATOMS: atom_id res chain seq x y z
N MET A 1 9.70 -59.00 24.34
CA MET A 1 9.38 -59.03 22.89
C MET A 1 9.67 -57.64 22.32
N LYS A 2 10.80 -57.44 21.62
CA LYS A 2 11.22 -56.12 21.11
C LYS A 2 10.69 -55.94 19.68
N PHE A 3 9.71 -55.06 19.51
CA PHE A 3 9.19 -54.67 18.21
C PHE A 3 10.17 -53.67 17.57
N LYS A 4 10.97 -54.15 16.61
CA LYS A 4 11.88 -53.31 15.82
C LYS A 4 11.06 -52.62 14.73
N TRP A 5 10.90 -51.31 14.83
CA TRP A 5 10.47 -50.48 13.72
C TRP A 5 11.60 -50.39 12.70
N THR A 6 11.42 -51.00 11.53
CA THR A 6 12.25 -50.75 10.35
C THR A 6 11.63 -49.58 9.61
N GLU A 7 12.08 -48.37 9.93
CA GLU A 7 11.80 -47.15 9.13
C GLU A 7 12.63 -47.21 7.84
N GLU A 8 12.17 -48.01 6.87
CA GLU A 8 12.75 -48.02 5.54
C GLU A 8 12.28 -46.77 4.77
N LYS A 9 13.22 -45.83 4.66
CA LYS A 9 13.09 -44.50 4.08
C LYS A 9 12.44 -44.50 2.68
N THR A 10 11.13 -44.33 2.61
CA THR A 10 10.42 -44.05 1.36
C THR A 10 10.29 -42.54 1.12
N LYS A 11 11.42 -41.84 0.99
CA LYS A 11 11.46 -40.55 0.29
C LYS A 11 11.59 -40.79 -1.21
N VAL A 12 10.58 -41.45 -1.81
CA VAL A 12 10.44 -41.44 -3.27
C VAL A 12 9.72 -40.12 -3.59
N THR A 13 10.51 -39.06 -3.73
CA THR A 13 10.02 -37.74 -4.13
C THR A 13 9.19 -37.90 -5.40
N ILE A 14 8.04 -37.21 -5.53
CA ILE A 14 7.20 -37.22 -6.75
C ILE A 14 8.06 -37.04 -8.02
N PHE A 15 9.14 -36.28 -7.90
CA PHE A 15 10.18 -36.09 -8.91
C PHE A 15 10.85 -37.38 -9.41
N SER A 16 11.21 -38.32 -8.54
CA SER A 16 11.82 -39.61 -8.93
C SER A 16 10.82 -40.55 -9.61
N LEU A 17 9.54 -40.45 -9.25
CA LEU A 17 8.44 -41.19 -9.88
C LEU A 17 8.16 -40.67 -11.29
N ILE A 18 8.16 -39.34 -11.47
CA ILE A 18 8.09 -38.68 -12.78
C ILE A 18 9.29 -39.06 -13.65
N PHE A 19 10.50 -39.03 -13.08
CA PHE A 19 11.72 -39.42 -13.79
C PHE A 19 11.75 -40.89 -14.20
N LYS A 20 11.23 -41.80 -13.35
CA LYS A 20 11.15 -43.24 -13.66
C LYS A 20 10.14 -43.54 -14.77
N LYS A 21 9.07 -42.74 -14.87
CA LYS A 21 8.03 -42.84 -15.92
C LYS A 21 8.52 -42.30 -17.27
N LEU A 22 9.46 -41.35 -17.28
CA LEU A 22 10.19 -40.90 -18.45
C LEU A 22 11.33 -41.88 -18.77
N GLY A 23 11.02 -42.94 -19.53
CA GLY A 23 11.99 -43.98 -19.91
C GLY A 23 13.32 -43.41 -20.44
N GLY A 24 14.43 -44.05 -20.03
CA GLY A 24 15.81 -43.56 -20.22
C GLY A 24 16.21 -43.19 -21.66
N ASN A 25 15.54 -43.74 -22.68
CA ASN A 25 15.72 -43.33 -24.07
C ASN A 25 15.21 -41.91 -24.34
N LYS A 26 14.05 -41.50 -23.80
CA LYS A 26 13.57 -40.10 -23.92
C LYS A 26 14.50 -39.12 -23.21
N LEU A 27 15.13 -39.54 -22.10
CA LEU A 27 16.07 -38.73 -21.33
C LEU A 27 17.39 -38.47 -22.08
N LYS A 28 17.94 -39.50 -22.77
CA LYS A 28 19.12 -39.33 -23.64
C LYS A 28 18.82 -38.43 -24.84
N THR A 29 17.61 -38.51 -25.42
CA THR A 29 17.19 -37.63 -26.52
C THR A 29 17.00 -36.19 -26.04
N LEU A 30 16.42 -35.98 -24.84
CA LEU A 30 16.29 -34.66 -24.21
C LEU A 30 17.66 -34.00 -23.97
N ASN A 31 18.64 -34.74 -23.46
CA ASN A 31 19.99 -34.21 -23.22
C ASN A 31 20.75 -33.89 -24.53
N LYS A 32 20.40 -34.57 -25.64
CA LYS A 32 20.92 -34.28 -26.98
C LYS A 32 20.27 -33.04 -27.62
N ILE A 33 19.00 -32.78 -27.31
CA ILE A 33 18.21 -31.63 -27.80
C ILE A 33 18.53 -30.35 -27.00
N VAL A 34 18.72 -30.47 -25.69
CA VAL A 34 19.07 -29.35 -24.81
C VAL A 34 20.59 -29.17 -24.79
N ASN A 35 21.11 -28.54 -25.84
CA ASN A 35 22.49 -28.08 -25.86
C ASN A 35 22.68 -26.95 -24.81
N LYS A 36 23.87 -26.86 -24.19
CA LYS A 36 24.15 -25.86 -23.13
C LYS A 36 23.84 -24.43 -23.60
N LYS A 37 24.04 -24.15 -24.90
CA LYS A 37 23.71 -22.86 -25.54
C LYS A 37 22.21 -22.62 -25.69
N THR A 38 21.41 -23.62 -26.08
CA THR A 38 19.95 -23.48 -26.20
C THR A 38 19.29 -23.35 -24.83
N PHE A 39 19.80 -24.05 -23.81
CA PHE A 39 19.37 -23.83 -22.43
C PHE A 39 19.65 -22.40 -21.94
N LEU A 40 20.85 -21.87 -22.22
CA LEU A 40 21.21 -20.50 -21.85
C LEU A 40 20.29 -19.47 -22.52
N PHE A 41 19.97 -19.66 -23.80
CA PHE A 41 19.06 -18.77 -24.54
C PHE A 41 17.64 -18.79 -23.96
N LEU A 42 17.12 -19.96 -23.60
CA LEU A 42 15.83 -20.11 -22.94
C LEU A 42 15.82 -19.47 -21.55
N ALA A 43 16.91 -19.61 -20.78
CA ALA A 43 17.03 -18.98 -19.46
C ALA A 43 17.05 -17.45 -19.55
N ILE A 44 17.75 -16.90 -20.54
CA ILE A 44 17.77 -15.44 -20.81
C ILE A 44 16.39 -14.96 -21.26
N GLY A 45 15.72 -15.70 -22.15
CA GLY A 45 14.34 -15.39 -22.58
C GLY A 45 13.36 -15.43 -21.41
N PHE A 46 13.50 -16.40 -20.52
CA PHE A 46 12.69 -16.51 -19.30
C PHE A 46 12.95 -15.34 -18.34
N LEU A 47 14.22 -14.95 -18.16
CA LEU A 47 14.59 -13.78 -17.36
C LEU A 47 13.93 -12.51 -17.92
N MET A 48 14.01 -12.28 -19.23
CA MET A 48 13.34 -11.15 -19.89
C MET A 48 11.82 -11.19 -19.67
N PHE A 49 11.18 -12.35 -19.82
CA PHE A 49 9.75 -12.52 -19.59
C PHE A 49 9.35 -12.25 -18.12
N CYS A 50 10.15 -12.68 -17.15
CA CYS A 50 9.93 -12.37 -15.74
C CYS A 50 10.04 -10.86 -15.48
N THR A 51 11.05 -10.18 -16.03
CA THR A 51 11.19 -8.73 -15.86
C THR A 51 10.04 -7.96 -16.51
N PHE A 52 9.55 -8.42 -17.66
CA PHE A 52 8.41 -7.83 -18.35
C PHE A 52 7.11 -7.98 -17.54
N THR A 53 6.80 -9.19 -17.08
CA THR A 53 5.58 -9.45 -16.29
C THR A 53 5.61 -8.73 -14.94
N ALA A 54 6.76 -8.67 -14.27
CA ALA A 54 6.96 -7.86 -13.08
C ALA A 54 6.73 -6.36 -13.37
N GLY A 55 7.25 -5.85 -14.49
CA GLY A 55 7.01 -4.48 -14.95
C GLY A 55 5.52 -4.17 -15.16
N VAL A 56 4.79 -5.07 -15.82
CA VAL A 56 3.33 -4.93 -16.05
C VAL A 56 2.57 -4.91 -14.72
N VAL A 57 2.90 -5.79 -13.78
CA VAL A 57 2.27 -5.83 -12.45
C VAL A 57 2.52 -4.53 -11.68
N VAL A 58 3.77 -4.04 -11.67
CA VAL A 58 4.14 -2.78 -11.00
C VAL A 58 3.40 -1.59 -11.62
N GLN A 59 3.30 -1.54 -12.96
CA GLN A 59 2.58 -0.47 -13.64
C GLN A 59 1.08 -0.50 -13.32
N ARG A 60 0.46 -1.68 -13.29
CA ARG A 60 -0.97 -1.81 -13.00
C ARG A 60 -1.33 -1.48 -11.55
N ASN A 61 -0.48 -1.86 -10.59
CA ASN A 61 -0.79 -1.73 -9.16
C ASN A 61 -0.29 -0.41 -8.54
N HIS A 62 0.87 0.09 -8.97
CA HIS A 62 1.55 1.21 -8.29
C HIS A 62 2.00 2.33 -9.23
N GLY A 63 1.92 2.14 -10.55
CA GLY A 63 2.33 3.11 -11.57
C GLY A 63 3.84 3.38 -11.55
N PHE A 64 4.60 2.72 -12.44
CA PHE A 64 6.07 2.84 -12.56
C PHE A 64 6.56 4.30 -12.61
N SER A 65 5.80 5.17 -13.28
CA SER A 65 6.08 6.62 -13.36
C SER A 65 6.22 7.28 -11.99
N ASN A 66 5.33 6.97 -11.05
CA ASN A 66 5.32 7.60 -9.72
C ASN A 66 6.43 7.07 -8.81
N PHE A 67 6.79 5.79 -8.94
CA PHE A 67 7.72 5.13 -8.03
C PHE A 67 9.18 5.19 -8.47
N VAL A 68 9.45 5.19 -9.79
CA VAL A 68 10.81 5.09 -10.33
C VAL A 68 11.17 6.31 -11.17
N ALA A 69 10.35 6.66 -12.17
CA ALA A 69 10.71 7.73 -13.10
C ALA A 69 10.72 9.12 -12.45
N LYS A 70 9.66 9.49 -11.72
CA LYS A 70 9.58 10.81 -11.05
C LYS A 70 10.69 11.06 -10.03
N PRO A 71 11.02 10.15 -9.09
CA PRO A 71 12.09 10.41 -8.14
C PRO A 71 13.47 10.47 -8.79
N ILE A 72 13.71 9.73 -9.88
CA ILE A 72 15.01 9.76 -10.58
C ILE A 72 15.15 11.02 -11.46
N VAL A 73 14.10 11.39 -12.19
CA VAL A 73 14.15 12.45 -13.21
C VAL A 73 13.92 13.85 -12.64
N LEU A 74 13.06 14.00 -11.62
CA LEU A 74 12.63 15.33 -11.18
C LEU A 74 13.38 15.87 -9.96
N ASP A 75 13.82 15.02 -9.00
CA ASP A 75 14.54 15.51 -7.81
C ASP A 75 15.11 14.37 -6.92
N SER A 76 16.09 13.60 -7.41
CA SER A 76 16.59 12.39 -6.73
C SER A 76 17.19 12.67 -5.34
N ALA A 77 17.99 13.73 -5.22
CA ALA A 77 18.58 14.14 -3.96
C ALA A 77 17.58 14.90 -3.08
N GLY A 78 16.71 15.73 -3.66
CA GLY A 78 15.77 16.57 -2.90
C GLY A 78 14.70 15.78 -2.16
N ILE A 79 14.17 14.70 -2.73
CA ILE A 79 13.14 13.87 -2.06
C ILE A 79 13.73 13.14 -0.86
N VAL A 80 14.90 12.50 -1.04
CA VAL A 80 15.59 11.79 0.05
C VAL A 80 15.98 12.77 1.14
N LYS A 81 16.54 13.93 0.78
CA LYS A 81 16.86 15.01 1.71
C LYS A 81 15.62 15.48 2.49
N ARG A 82 14.52 15.80 1.81
CA ARG A 82 13.26 16.24 2.47
C ARG A 82 12.69 15.16 3.38
N LYS A 83 12.78 13.88 2.99
CA LYS A 83 12.34 12.77 3.84
C LYS A 83 13.20 12.64 5.09
N ILE A 84 14.52 12.72 4.97
CA ILE A 84 15.44 12.72 6.12
C ILE A 84 15.16 13.94 7.01
N LEU A 85 15.08 15.13 6.44
CA LEU A 85 14.75 16.36 7.16
C LEU A 85 13.39 16.29 7.87
N SER A 86 12.40 15.60 7.30
CA SER A 86 11.08 15.45 7.91
C SER A 86 11.10 14.66 9.22
N TYR A 87 12.04 13.72 9.39
CA TYR A 87 12.22 13.01 10.65
C TYR A 87 12.82 13.92 11.75
N PHE A 88 13.58 14.93 11.36
CA PHE A 88 14.17 15.92 12.28
C PHE A 88 13.32 17.19 12.43
N ALA A 89 12.26 17.33 11.65
CA ALA A 89 11.36 18.47 11.73
C ALA A 89 10.43 18.32 12.93
N SER A 90 10.28 19.38 13.72
CA SER A 90 9.25 19.49 14.74
C SER A 90 8.08 20.28 14.14
N PRO A 91 7.03 19.61 13.63
CA PRO A 91 5.91 20.31 13.02
C PRO A 91 5.13 21.12 14.05
N GLU A 92 4.65 22.28 13.62
CA GLU A 92 3.71 23.07 14.40
C GLU A 92 2.43 22.25 14.67
N THR A 93 2.02 22.22 15.94
CA THR A 93 0.85 21.44 16.36
C THR A 93 -0.37 22.34 16.45
N LEU A 94 -1.32 22.11 15.55
CA LEU A 94 -2.63 22.73 15.57
C LEU A 94 -3.61 21.85 16.37
N THR A 95 -4.19 22.40 17.44
CA THR A 95 -5.20 21.66 18.23
C THR A 95 -6.59 22.15 17.89
N ILE A 96 -7.52 21.22 17.64
CA ILE A 96 -8.93 21.49 17.40
C ILE A 96 -9.71 21.06 18.64
N ASP A 97 -10.24 22.02 19.38
CA ASP A 97 -11.13 21.76 20.50
C ASP A 97 -12.58 21.78 20.05
N LEU A 98 -13.28 20.70 20.36
CA LEU A 98 -14.69 20.50 20.05
C LEU A 98 -15.45 20.29 21.35
N LYS A 99 -16.66 20.84 21.42
CA LYS A 99 -17.62 20.40 22.44
C LYS A 99 -17.97 18.94 22.17
N PHE A 100 -18.31 18.21 23.23
CA PHE A 100 -18.66 16.79 23.11
C PHE A 100 -19.81 16.56 22.12
N GLU A 101 -20.87 17.37 22.18
CA GLU A 101 -22.01 17.30 21.26
C GLU A 101 -21.60 17.51 19.79
N ASP A 102 -20.74 18.49 19.52
CA ASP A 102 -20.25 18.79 18.18
C ASP A 102 -19.33 17.68 17.64
N HIS A 103 -18.52 17.09 18.52
CA HIS A 103 -17.74 15.91 18.19
C HIS A 103 -18.63 14.70 17.85
N MET A 104 -19.71 14.47 18.61
CA MET A 104 -20.67 13.40 18.33
C MET A 104 -21.39 13.59 16.99
N LYS A 105 -21.75 14.83 16.62
CA LYS A 105 -22.31 15.13 15.29
C LYS A 105 -21.34 14.75 14.17
N LEU A 106 -20.06 15.13 14.30
CA LEU A 106 -19.04 14.77 13.31
C LEU A 106 -18.82 13.26 13.21
N MET A 107 -18.82 12.56 14.35
CA MET A 107 -18.73 11.10 14.38
C MET A 107 -19.91 10.45 13.63
N PHE A 108 -21.13 10.90 13.90
CA PHE A 108 -22.32 10.40 13.24
C PHE A 108 -22.26 10.62 11.71
N THR A 109 -21.90 11.83 11.26
CA THR A 109 -21.71 12.10 9.83
C THR A 109 -20.63 11.22 9.21
N ARG A 110 -19.53 10.96 9.93
CA ARG A 110 -18.45 10.09 9.45
C ARG A 110 -18.92 8.66 9.26
N ASP A 111 -19.61 8.11 10.25
CA ASP A 111 -20.04 6.72 10.23
C ASP A 111 -21.06 6.48 9.11
N ASN A 112 -22.01 7.41 8.93
CA ASN A 112 -22.93 7.40 7.79
C ASN A 112 -22.19 7.49 6.45
N ALA A 113 -21.14 8.31 6.36
CA ALA A 113 -20.36 8.46 5.13
C ALA A 113 -19.55 7.21 4.80
N LEU A 114 -19.00 6.53 5.80
CA LEU A 114 -18.31 5.26 5.63
C LEU A 114 -19.29 4.16 5.20
N GLU A 115 -20.49 4.11 5.79
CA GLU A 115 -21.53 3.15 5.40
C GLU A 115 -21.98 3.37 3.94
N ALA A 116 -22.20 4.63 3.53
CA ALA A 116 -22.60 4.96 2.17
C ALA A 116 -21.43 4.93 1.15
N GLY A 117 -20.18 4.82 1.59
CA GLY A 117 -18.96 4.95 0.77
C GLY A 117 -18.72 6.36 0.20
N THR A 118 -19.62 7.31 0.44
CA THR A 118 -19.55 8.69 -0.05
C THR A 118 -20.16 9.67 0.94
N THR A 119 -19.66 10.91 0.93
CA THR A 119 -20.25 12.01 1.69
C THR A 119 -21.34 12.75 0.90
N ARG A 120 -21.66 12.31 -0.33
CA ARG A 120 -22.66 12.95 -1.18
C ARG A 120 -24.06 12.51 -0.72
N GLY A 121 -24.92 13.48 -0.39
CA GLY A 121 -26.27 13.22 0.11
C GLY A 121 -26.34 12.96 1.61
N ILE A 122 -25.24 13.16 2.33
CA ILE A 122 -25.18 13.08 3.79
C ILE A 122 -25.06 14.48 4.36
N ASP A 123 -25.79 14.74 5.43
CA ASP A 123 -25.73 16.01 6.16
C ASP A 123 -24.35 16.17 6.81
N ASN A 124 -23.55 17.04 6.19
CA ASN A 124 -22.20 17.40 6.61
C ASN A 124 -22.16 18.88 6.98
N GLU A 125 -22.75 19.16 8.14
CA GLU A 125 -22.91 20.50 8.67
C GLU A 125 -21.60 21.04 9.28
N TRP A 126 -21.55 22.36 9.40
CA TRP A 126 -20.46 23.04 10.10
C TRP A 126 -20.75 23.08 11.59
N VAL A 127 -19.86 22.50 12.39
CA VAL A 127 -19.91 22.59 13.84
C VAL A 127 -18.93 23.64 14.36
N ASP A 128 -19.20 24.18 15.54
CA ASP A 128 -18.34 25.17 16.17
C ASP A 128 -17.10 24.51 16.80
N ALA A 129 -15.94 25.14 16.65
CA ALA A 129 -14.68 24.67 17.20
C ALA A 129 -13.83 25.84 17.70
N SER A 130 -12.90 25.56 18.61
CA SER A 130 -11.81 26.47 18.97
C SER A 130 -10.50 25.89 18.45
N ILE A 131 -9.67 26.72 17.82
CA ILE A 131 -8.38 26.31 17.27
C ILE A 131 -7.29 26.91 18.13
N ARG A 132 -6.46 26.06 18.74
CA ARG A 132 -5.28 26.52 19.47
C ARG A 132 -4.04 26.34 18.61
N ASN A 133 -3.29 27.44 18.44
CA ASN A 133 -2.00 27.45 17.78
C ASN A 133 -1.02 28.33 18.55
N GLN A 134 0.15 27.79 18.94
CA GLN A 134 1.21 28.52 19.66
C GLN A 134 0.72 29.35 20.87
N GLY A 135 -0.30 28.87 21.59
CA GLY A 135 -0.89 29.56 22.75
C GLY A 135 -2.03 30.54 22.41
N ASN A 136 -2.25 30.86 21.13
CA ASN A 136 -3.38 31.66 20.67
C ASN A 136 -4.60 30.79 20.42
N SER A 137 -5.79 31.32 20.69
CA SER A 137 -7.06 30.60 20.51
C SER A 137 -7.98 31.35 19.55
N TYR A 138 -8.38 30.69 18.47
CA TYR A 138 -9.20 31.25 17.42
C TYR A 138 -10.56 30.55 17.36
N LYS A 139 -11.64 31.32 17.24
CA LYS A 139 -12.96 30.75 17.01
C LYS A 139 -13.07 30.28 15.57
N ALA A 140 -13.53 29.05 15.36
CA ALA A 140 -13.67 28.47 14.05
C ALA A 140 -14.98 27.70 13.90
N LYS A 141 -15.26 27.33 12.66
CA LYS A 141 -16.16 26.23 12.33
C LYS A 141 -15.37 25.13 11.65
N VAL A 142 -15.73 23.89 11.92
CA VAL A 142 -15.11 22.72 11.30
C VAL A 142 -16.19 21.81 10.73
N ARG A 143 -15.85 21.11 9.65
CA ARG A 143 -16.64 20.02 9.09
C ARG A 143 -15.75 18.99 8.45
N LEU A 144 -16.30 17.82 8.14
CA LEU A 144 -15.54 16.78 7.47
C LEU A 144 -15.26 17.14 6.00
N LYS A 145 -14.09 16.72 5.50
CA LYS A 145 -13.64 16.90 4.12
C LYS A 145 -13.54 15.56 3.41
N GLY A 146 -13.93 15.55 2.14
CA GLY A 146 -13.84 14.40 1.24
C GLY A 146 -15.11 14.30 0.41
N SER A 147 -15.03 13.66 -0.75
CA SER A 147 -16.20 13.19 -1.51
C SER A 147 -16.39 11.68 -1.36
N SER A 148 -15.27 10.96 -1.28
CA SER A 148 -15.20 9.52 -1.01
C SER A 148 -14.77 9.32 0.43
N ALA A 149 -15.58 8.60 1.20
CA ALA A 149 -15.31 8.39 2.63
C ALA A 149 -14.04 7.55 2.83
N ASP A 150 -13.83 6.56 1.97
CA ASP A 150 -12.68 5.64 2.03
C ASP A 150 -11.32 6.36 2.04
N GLN A 151 -11.15 7.44 1.27
CA GLN A 151 -9.84 8.07 1.14
C GLN A 151 -9.54 9.10 2.24
N HIS A 152 -10.58 9.66 2.86
CA HIS A 152 -10.44 10.83 3.73
C HIS A 152 -10.89 10.61 5.18
N MET A 153 -11.53 9.48 5.47
CA MET A 153 -12.17 9.19 6.76
C MET A 153 -11.80 7.82 7.33
N MET A 154 -10.99 7.01 6.63
CA MET A 154 -10.60 5.67 7.07
C MET A 154 -9.64 5.68 8.27
N GLY A 155 -9.95 4.83 9.24
CA GLY A 155 -9.15 4.63 10.45
C GLY A 155 -9.11 5.86 11.35
N ASN A 156 -7.92 6.13 11.91
CA ASN A 156 -7.68 7.19 12.90
C ASN A 156 -7.39 8.56 12.26
N LYS A 157 -7.36 8.67 10.93
CA LYS A 157 -6.99 9.89 10.23
C LYS A 157 -8.19 10.46 9.49
N TRP A 158 -8.65 11.63 9.91
CA TRP A 158 -9.75 12.32 9.25
C TRP A 158 -9.27 13.61 8.59
N SER A 159 -9.93 13.97 7.51
CA SER A 159 -9.70 15.23 6.82
C SER A 159 -10.77 16.23 7.20
N PHE A 160 -10.38 17.46 7.55
CA PHE A 160 -11.29 18.51 7.95
C PHE A 160 -11.21 19.73 7.02
N ARG A 161 -12.31 20.49 6.94
CA ARG A 161 -12.30 21.87 6.46
C ARG A 161 -12.50 22.77 7.67
N LEU A 162 -11.64 23.76 7.82
CA LEU A 162 -11.73 24.77 8.88
C LEU A 162 -12.12 26.11 8.26
N LYS A 163 -12.94 26.87 8.98
CA LYS A 163 -13.32 28.24 8.64
C LYS A 163 -13.18 29.10 9.89
N LEU A 164 -12.17 29.96 9.93
CA LEU A 164 -11.99 30.92 11.03
C LEU A 164 -13.15 31.92 11.04
N LYS A 165 -13.66 32.23 12.23
CA LYS A 165 -14.65 33.29 12.44
C LYS A 165 -13.84 34.58 12.60
N ASN A 166 -14.05 35.55 11.71
CA ASN A 166 -13.46 36.91 11.68
C ASN A 166 -12.34 37.21 10.65
N GLN A 167 -12.23 36.47 9.54
CA GLN A 167 -11.31 36.79 8.42
C GLN A 167 -9.81 36.86 8.75
N GLU A 168 -9.38 36.57 9.98
CA GLU A 168 -7.98 36.27 10.26
C GLU A 168 -7.64 35.01 9.46
N THR A 169 -6.74 35.17 8.49
CA THR A 169 -6.43 34.17 7.45
C THR A 169 -5.13 33.47 7.80
#